data_AF-B4N9V7-F1
#
_entry.id   AF-B4N9V7-F1
#
_cell.length_a   1.000
_cell.length_b   1.000
_cell.length_c   1.000
_cell.angle_alpha   90.00
_cell.angle_beta   90.00
_cell.angle_gamma   90.00
#
_symmetry.space_group_name_H-M   'P 1'
#
loop_
_entity.id
_entity.type
_entity.pdbx_description
1 polymer ?
#
loop_
_entity_poly.entity_id
_entity_poly.type
_entity_poly.pdbx_seq_one_letter_code
_entity_poly.pdbx_strand_id
1 'polypeptide(L)'
;MKHTFLLLLLSGIALLLRFQVYAQHEDIPYQPVANICETCVCLSTQDSSKRIHQTLNCAMKNFEHILARWPTEFGTQSTGVEIVASYSGNRIRLLQQLPATNATLTLSCRHCGMQQLQAPLFMDVPNVEGLYLSWNEISDEALKPDLFRGPFKATKYEPIALKDLDLSHNRIARLDRKLFEHTPQLTKLALAYNRLNVLDAATTASIAAVTTLQRLDLSHNEMTTLPTELFGTLSNLRFLDVSGNLFAQVPSGIQLLGKSLIQLNLADNAFVVFNAQNFPKLEALRRLNISDNRSLRVLDRGSLRLPALEQLDCSHNPKLERIELDDLVESRNLTQLDLSQNALTTLTLNASSSNATWSRLRSFAIAGNPWFCNCDLFQALDLADRPHIQQSSDVARCDTPYILAGAQLSNLTADYICNMVIPKKYRAVDEEPPRFLRRRYIILTAIIASFVVVLGLIIGFIVVCVRRRLKGSDYGVQPIRYTSVRGSNLSAFSQLQPASVTSKFQNPSNAAVTGAANA
;
A
#
# COMPACT_ATOMS: atom_id res chain seq x y z
N MET A 1 6.38 73.73 0.50
CA MET A 1 7.39 72.88 -0.18
C MET A 1 7.40 71.41 0.27
N LYS A 2 6.97 71.02 1.49
CA LYS A 2 7.11 69.61 1.96
C LYS A 2 6.03 68.60 1.46
N HIS A 3 4.82 69.03 1.09
CA HIS A 3 3.76 68.10 0.66
C HIS A 3 3.79 67.71 -0.83
N THR A 4 4.25 68.59 -1.72
CA THR A 4 4.36 68.29 -3.16
C THR A 4 5.41 67.23 -3.47
N PHE A 5 6.48 67.15 -2.67
CA PHE A 5 7.54 66.14 -2.86
C PHE A 5 7.08 64.72 -2.46
N LEU A 6 6.19 64.61 -1.45
CA LEU A 6 5.67 63.32 -0.99
C LEU A 6 4.69 62.71 -2.00
N LEU A 7 3.89 63.53 -2.67
CA LEU A 7 2.98 63.11 -3.75
C LEU A 7 3.73 62.62 -4.99
N LEU A 8 4.87 63.25 -5.34
CA LEU A 8 5.75 62.80 -6.43
C LEU A 8 6.48 61.48 -6.11
N LEU A 9 6.85 61.25 -4.85
CA LEU A 9 7.41 59.97 -4.40
C LEU A 9 6.36 58.85 -4.43
N LEU A 10 5.12 59.13 -4.02
CA LEU A 10 4.03 58.16 -4.09
C LEU A 10 3.59 57.85 -5.52
N SER A 11 3.58 58.82 -6.44
CA SER A 11 3.31 58.54 -7.86
C SER A 11 4.46 57.79 -8.56
N GLY A 12 5.71 58.08 -8.19
CA GLY A 12 6.89 57.32 -8.65
C GLY A 12 6.88 55.87 -8.18
N ILE A 13 6.51 55.63 -6.91
CA ILE A 13 6.36 54.26 -6.37
C ILE A 13 5.16 53.54 -7.00
N ALA A 14 4.06 54.24 -7.31
CA ALA A 14 2.95 53.66 -8.07
C ALA A 14 3.31 53.31 -9.53
N LEU A 15 4.28 54.01 -10.14
CA LEU A 15 4.82 53.66 -11.45
C LEU A 15 5.82 52.49 -11.39
N LEU A 16 6.58 52.35 -10.31
CA LEU A 16 7.51 51.23 -10.08
C LEU A 16 6.80 49.97 -9.54
N LEU A 17 5.64 50.12 -8.91
CA LEU A 17 4.73 49.02 -8.56
C LEU A 17 3.79 48.63 -9.69
N ARG A 18 3.84 49.33 -10.84
CA ARG A 18 3.59 48.68 -12.14
C ARG A 18 4.78 47.80 -12.52
N PHE A 19 5.17 46.88 -11.63
CA PHE A 19 5.74 45.63 -12.10
C PHE A 19 4.74 45.06 -13.09
N GLN A 20 5.22 44.78 -14.30
CA GLN A 20 4.39 44.30 -15.37
C GLN A 20 3.67 43.03 -14.91
N VAL A 21 2.35 43.12 -14.72
CA VAL A 21 1.47 42.04 -15.19
C VAL A 21 1.55 42.11 -16.72
N TYR A 22 2.70 41.66 -17.24
CA TYR A 22 2.81 41.23 -18.61
C TYR A 22 1.78 40.11 -18.74
N ALA A 23 0.87 40.23 -19.70
CA ALA A 23 0.05 39.08 -20.08
C ALA A 23 1.01 37.97 -20.52
N GLN A 24 1.17 36.91 -19.73
CA GLN A 24 2.13 35.83 -20.00
C GLN A 24 1.75 34.94 -21.21
N HIS A 25 0.92 35.45 -22.12
CA HIS A 25 0.29 34.69 -23.20
C HIS A 25 0.77 35.06 -24.61
N GLU A 26 1.47 36.18 -24.83
CA GLU A 26 1.71 36.67 -26.19
C GLU A 26 2.87 36.01 -26.96
N ASP A 27 3.83 35.35 -26.30
CA ASP A 27 5.00 34.73 -26.98
C ASP A 27 5.35 33.32 -26.44
N ILE A 28 4.38 32.39 -26.38
CA ILE A 28 4.68 30.97 -26.07
C ILE A 28 4.92 30.20 -27.38
N PRO A 29 6.17 29.85 -27.75
CA PRO A 29 6.51 29.37 -29.09
C PRO A 29 5.96 27.97 -29.36
N TYR A 30 5.24 27.78 -30.45
CA TYR A 30 4.82 26.46 -30.93
C TYR A 30 5.94 25.79 -31.75
N GLN A 31 5.89 24.46 -31.88
CA GLN A 31 6.89 23.71 -32.63
C GLN A 31 6.90 24.13 -34.10
N PRO A 32 8.02 24.65 -34.65
CA PRO A 32 8.10 25.07 -36.04
C PRO A 32 8.15 23.85 -36.96
N VAL A 33 7.01 23.51 -37.57
CA VAL A 33 6.89 22.41 -38.54
C VAL A 33 6.22 22.93 -39.82
N ALA A 34 6.95 22.89 -40.93
CA ALA A 34 6.44 23.32 -42.23
C ALA A 34 5.35 22.37 -42.76
N ASN A 35 5.69 21.09 -42.94
CA ASN A 35 4.74 20.03 -43.27
C ASN A 35 4.60 19.04 -42.10
N ILE A 36 3.39 18.98 -41.54
CA ILE A 36 3.07 18.17 -40.36
C ILE A 36 3.15 16.68 -40.69
N CYS A 37 2.61 16.25 -41.82
CA CYS A 37 2.48 14.82 -42.18
C CYS A 37 3.72 14.23 -42.87
N GLU A 38 4.72 15.06 -43.17
CA GLU A 38 6.09 14.60 -43.45
C GLU A 38 6.88 14.35 -42.14
N THR A 39 6.59 15.11 -41.08
CA THR A 39 7.34 15.05 -39.82
C THR A 39 6.73 14.06 -38.84
N CYS A 40 5.40 14.04 -38.73
CA CYS A 40 4.58 13.15 -37.92
C CYS A 40 3.80 12.18 -38.81
N VAL A 41 3.33 11.07 -38.24
CA VAL A 41 2.49 10.12 -38.97
C VAL A 41 1.03 10.58 -38.88
N CYS A 42 0.43 10.90 -40.04
CA CYS A 42 -1.00 11.20 -40.18
C CYS A 42 -1.70 9.98 -40.79
N LEU A 43 -2.78 9.51 -40.17
CA LEU A 43 -3.61 8.41 -40.66
C LEU A 43 -5.09 8.75 -40.52
N SER A 44 -5.92 8.25 -41.44
CA SER A 44 -7.38 8.34 -41.37
C SER A 44 -7.98 6.95 -41.57
N THR A 45 -8.74 6.46 -40.59
CA THR A 45 -9.37 5.13 -40.61
C THR A 45 -10.84 5.24 -40.21
N GLN A 46 -11.71 4.42 -40.79
CA GLN A 46 -13.13 4.39 -40.42
C GLN A 46 -13.46 3.12 -39.62
N ASP A 47 -14.22 3.25 -38.53
CA ASP A 47 -14.66 2.11 -37.72
C ASP A 47 -15.97 1.49 -38.22
N SER A 48 -16.35 0.35 -37.62
CA SER A 48 -17.60 -0.36 -37.90
C SER A 48 -18.87 0.45 -37.60
N SER A 49 -18.76 1.50 -36.78
CA SER A 49 -19.82 2.46 -36.46
C SER A 49 -19.81 3.68 -37.38
N LYS A 50 -19.01 3.65 -38.45
CA LYS A 50 -18.80 4.70 -39.45
C LYS A 50 -18.12 5.97 -38.93
N ARG A 51 -17.58 5.98 -37.70
CA ARG A 51 -16.79 7.12 -37.20
C ARG A 51 -15.44 7.16 -37.89
N ILE A 52 -14.94 8.36 -38.14
CA ILE A 52 -13.65 8.61 -38.78
C ILE A 52 -12.64 8.96 -37.69
N HIS A 53 -11.61 8.13 -37.56
CA HIS A 53 -10.51 8.28 -36.63
C HIS A 53 -9.30 8.87 -37.36
N GLN A 54 -8.97 10.12 -37.06
CA GLN A 54 -7.85 10.85 -37.64
C GLN A 54 -6.69 10.87 -36.62
N THR A 55 -5.70 10.02 -36.84
CA THR A 55 -4.57 9.83 -35.92
C THR A 55 -3.40 10.71 -36.32
N LEU A 56 -2.96 11.59 -35.42
CA LEU A 56 -1.72 12.35 -35.52
C LEU A 56 -0.71 11.80 -34.51
N ASN A 57 0.30 11.09 -34.99
CA ASN A 57 1.38 10.55 -34.15
C ASN A 57 2.68 11.33 -34.37
N CYS A 58 2.95 12.27 -33.46
CA CYS A 58 4.18 13.04 -33.32
C CYS A 58 5.07 12.51 -32.16
N ALA A 59 4.92 11.25 -31.76
CA ALA A 59 5.70 10.68 -30.66
C ALA A 59 7.21 10.57 -31.00
N MET A 60 8.06 10.74 -29.98
CA MET A 60 9.52 10.56 -30.05
C MET A 60 10.22 11.39 -31.14
N LYS A 61 9.76 12.62 -31.39
CA LYS A 61 10.32 13.55 -32.39
C LYS A 61 11.31 14.57 -31.81
N ASN A 62 11.64 14.46 -30.51
CA ASN A 62 12.39 15.47 -29.74
C ASN A 62 11.75 16.87 -29.80
N PHE A 63 10.43 16.97 -29.95
CA PHE A 63 9.73 18.25 -29.90
C PHE A 63 9.81 18.86 -28.50
N GLU A 64 9.98 20.18 -28.42
CA GLU A 64 9.97 20.93 -27.15
C GLU A 64 8.61 21.60 -26.92
N HIS A 65 7.78 21.66 -27.97
CA HIS A 65 6.48 22.32 -28.02
C HIS A 65 5.45 21.46 -28.77
N ILE A 66 4.16 21.79 -28.66
CA ILE A 66 3.12 21.20 -29.53
C ILE A 66 3.02 21.96 -30.86
N LEU A 67 2.29 21.40 -31.84
CA LEU A 67 2.03 22.09 -33.11
C LEU A 67 1.02 23.23 -32.92
N ALA A 68 1.17 24.33 -33.67
CA ALA A 68 0.24 25.46 -33.66
C ALA A 68 -1.10 25.20 -34.38
N ARG A 69 -1.18 24.12 -35.18
CA ARG A 69 -2.32 23.80 -36.05
C ARG A 69 -2.42 22.29 -36.29
N TRP A 70 -3.63 21.83 -36.57
CA TRP A 70 -3.88 20.47 -37.08
C TRP A 70 -3.45 20.35 -38.56
N PRO A 71 -3.23 19.12 -39.08
CA PRO A 71 -3.17 18.87 -40.51
C PRO A 71 -4.43 19.42 -41.22
N THR A 72 -4.30 19.91 -42.46
CA THR A 72 -5.41 20.57 -43.18
C THR A 72 -6.59 19.65 -43.49
N GLU A 73 -6.37 18.33 -43.49
CA GLU A 73 -7.40 17.31 -43.67
C GLU A 73 -8.16 16.98 -42.36
N PHE A 74 -7.63 17.38 -41.20
CA PHE A 74 -8.18 17.03 -39.89
C PHE A 74 -9.34 17.96 -39.49
N GLY A 75 -10.41 17.39 -38.92
CA GLY A 75 -11.58 18.14 -38.45
C GLY A 75 -12.43 18.82 -39.55
N THR A 76 -12.19 18.48 -40.82
CA THR A 76 -12.88 19.07 -41.99
C THR A 76 -14.34 18.63 -42.16
N GLN A 77 -14.76 17.55 -41.48
CA GLN A 77 -16.15 17.07 -41.45
C GLN A 77 -16.76 17.29 -40.07
N SER A 78 -17.99 17.81 -40.02
CA SER A 78 -18.59 18.40 -38.81
C SER A 78 -19.24 17.39 -37.86
N THR A 79 -19.39 16.12 -38.24
CA THR A 79 -19.99 15.08 -37.39
C THR A 79 -19.28 13.73 -37.56
N GLY A 80 -19.08 13.02 -36.45
CA GLY A 80 -18.52 11.67 -36.45
C GLY A 80 -17.00 11.54 -36.64
N VAL A 81 -16.25 12.65 -36.50
CA VAL A 81 -14.77 12.66 -36.55
C VAL A 81 -14.17 12.71 -35.14
N GLU A 82 -13.22 11.82 -34.87
CA GLU A 82 -12.33 11.85 -33.71
C GLU A 82 -10.89 12.12 -34.16
N ILE A 83 -10.22 13.07 -33.51
CA ILE A 83 -8.78 13.33 -33.64
C ILE A 83 -8.07 12.65 -32.48
N VAL A 84 -7.16 11.74 -32.78
CA VAL A 84 -6.31 11.05 -31.81
C VAL A 84 -4.88 11.56 -31.95
N ALA A 85 -4.45 12.44 -31.06
CA ALA A 85 -3.14 13.11 -31.11
C ALA A 85 -2.18 12.53 -30.06
N SER A 86 -0.99 12.10 -30.48
CA SER A 86 0.09 11.68 -29.57
C SER A 86 1.35 12.51 -29.78
N TYR A 87 1.79 13.14 -28.70
CA TYR A 87 3.07 13.83 -28.55
C TYR A 87 3.99 13.10 -27.55
N SER A 88 3.70 11.84 -27.24
CA SER A 88 4.36 11.11 -26.15
C SER A 88 5.86 10.87 -26.42
N GLY A 89 6.70 10.91 -25.39
CA GLY A 89 8.16 10.71 -25.51
C GLY A 89 8.92 11.89 -26.13
N ASN A 90 8.38 13.11 -26.02
CA ASN A 90 9.03 14.35 -26.45
C ASN A 90 9.63 15.09 -25.23
N ARG A 91 9.89 16.40 -25.32
CA ARG A 91 10.49 17.24 -24.25
C ARG A 91 9.61 18.44 -23.90
N ILE A 92 8.29 18.25 -23.99
CA ILE A 92 7.28 19.30 -23.86
C ILE A 92 7.08 19.63 -22.37
N ARG A 93 7.86 20.60 -21.86
CA ARG A 93 7.81 21.03 -20.45
C ARG A 93 6.57 21.83 -20.09
N LEU A 94 6.04 22.58 -21.05
CA LEU A 94 4.81 23.37 -20.94
C LEU A 94 3.83 22.89 -22.02
N LEU A 95 2.67 22.38 -21.63
CA LEU A 95 1.59 22.13 -22.59
C LEU A 95 0.90 23.45 -22.90
N GLN A 96 1.01 23.88 -24.14
CA GLN A 96 0.34 25.07 -24.66
C GLN A 96 -1.14 24.81 -24.90
N GLN A 97 -1.89 25.89 -25.06
CA GLN A 97 -3.27 25.85 -25.56
C GLN A 97 -3.37 25.05 -26.85
N LEU A 98 -4.35 24.15 -26.91
CA LEU A 98 -4.47 23.20 -28.02
C LEU A 98 -5.05 23.88 -29.27
N PRO A 99 -4.63 23.50 -30.49
CA PRO A 99 -5.17 24.11 -31.70
C PRO A 99 -6.67 23.88 -31.81
N ALA A 100 -7.41 24.92 -32.21
CA ALA A 100 -8.86 24.90 -32.25
C ALA A 100 -9.44 23.75 -33.09
N THR A 101 -10.44 23.04 -32.56
CA THR A 101 -11.19 22.03 -33.32
C THR A 101 -12.56 21.75 -32.69
N ASN A 102 -13.55 21.47 -33.55
CA ASN A 102 -14.87 20.99 -33.16
C ASN A 102 -15.00 19.46 -33.20
N ALA A 103 -13.99 18.74 -33.70
CA ALA A 103 -13.97 17.27 -33.66
C ALA A 103 -13.83 16.77 -32.22
N THR A 104 -14.22 15.52 -31.95
CA THR A 104 -13.87 14.86 -30.69
C THR A 104 -12.34 14.77 -30.60
N LEU A 105 -11.75 15.07 -29.45
CA LEU A 105 -10.29 15.09 -29.28
C LEU A 105 -9.83 14.13 -28.17
N THR A 106 -8.87 13.29 -28.51
CA THR A 106 -8.13 12.44 -27.59
C THR A 106 -6.64 12.80 -27.66
N LEU A 107 -6.05 13.28 -26.56
CA LEU A 107 -4.66 13.77 -26.51
C LEU A 107 -3.80 12.91 -25.57
N SER A 108 -2.62 12.50 -26.03
CA SER A 108 -1.59 11.83 -25.22
C SER A 108 -0.27 12.58 -25.27
N CYS A 109 0.23 13.02 -24.12
CA CYS A 109 1.52 13.71 -23.96
C CYS A 109 2.31 13.09 -22.79
N ARG A 110 2.50 11.77 -22.85
CA ARG A 110 3.15 10.96 -21.80
C ARG A 110 4.67 10.98 -21.95
N HIS A 111 5.43 10.81 -20.87
CA HIS A 111 6.90 10.79 -20.90
C HIS A 111 7.53 12.04 -21.56
N CYS A 112 6.97 13.22 -21.29
CA CYS A 112 7.42 14.48 -21.90
C CYS A 112 8.28 15.37 -20.97
N GLY A 113 8.39 15.01 -19.69
CA GLY A 113 9.00 15.89 -18.68
C GLY A 113 8.18 17.14 -18.40
N MET A 114 6.86 17.06 -18.60
CA MET A 114 5.93 18.18 -18.47
C MET A 114 5.81 18.65 -17.02
N GLN A 115 5.99 19.94 -16.78
CA GLN A 115 5.90 20.57 -15.46
C GLN A 115 4.74 21.56 -15.37
N GLN A 116 4.36 22.18 -16.49
CA GLN A 116 3.37 23.25 -16.54
C GLN A 116 2.30 23.00 -17.61
N LEU A 117 1.13 23.59 -17.39
CA LEU A 117 -0.03 23.53 -18.26
C LEU A 117 -0.53 24.97 -18.46
N GLN A 118 -0.70 25.41 -19.70
CA GLN A 118 -1.23 26.73 -20.01
C GLN A 118 -2.73 26.74 -19.71
N ALA A 119 -3.14 27.43 -18.64
CA ALA A 119 -4.55 27.71 -18.38
C ALA A 119 -5.00 28.96 -19.16
N PRO A 120 -6.20 28.97 -19.79
CA PRO A 120 -7.12 27.84 -19.98
C PRO A 120 -6.67 26.93 -21.14
N LEU A 121 -6.63 25.62 -20.92
CA LEU A 121 -6.05 24.68 -21.89
C LEU A 121 -7.04 24.24 -22.98
N PHE A 122 -8.34 24.25 -22.68
CA PHE A 122 -9.39 23.61 -23.49
C PHE A 122 -10.44 24.58 -24.07
N MET A 123 -10.18 25.90 -24.05
CA MET A 123 -11.14 26.91 -24.50
C MET A 123 -11.58 26.71 -25.96
N ASP A 124 -10.65 26.32 -26.84
CA ASP A 124 -10.90 26.11 -28.28
C ASP A 124 -11.09 24.64 -28.68
N VAL A 125 -11.11 23.73 -27.71
CA VAL A 125 -11.27 22.28 -27.92
C VAL A 125 -12.31 21.67 -26.96
N PRO A 126 -13.56 22.17 -26.94
CA PRO A 126 -14.58 21.78 -25.95
C PRO A 126 -14.92 20.29 -25.98
N ASN A 127 -14.72 19.62 -27.12
CA ASN A 127 -15.04 18.21 -27.35
C ASN A 127 -13.87 17.27 -27.04
N VAL A 128 -12.92 17.70 -26.20
CA VAL A 128 -11.90 16.79 -25.63
C VAL A 128 -12.58 15.71 -24.79
N GLU A 129 -12.34 14.43 -25.09
CA GLU A 129 -12.88 13.29 -24.34
C GLU A 129 -11.81 12.57 -23.51
N GLY A 130 -10.57 12.49 -24.01
CA GLY A 130 -9.46 11.82 -23.34
C GLY A 130 -8.20 12.68 -23.24
N LEU A 131 -7.60 12.74 -22.04
CA LEU A 131 -6.36 13.45 -21.77
C LEU A 131 -5.39 12.56 -20.98
N TYR A 132 -4.29 12.16 -21.61
CA TYR A 132 -3.28 11.30 -21.00
C TYR A 132 -1.94 12.04 -20.82
N LEU A 133 -1.64 12.42 -19.59
CA LEU A 133 -0.45 13.19 -19.20
C LEU A 133 0.43 12.41 -18.21
N SER A 134 0.36 11.07 -18.24
CA SER A 134 1.13 10.23 -17.34
C SER A 134 2.63 10.22 -17.61
N TRP A 135 3.41 9.89 -16.58
CA TRP A 135 4.88 9.91 -16.60
C TRP A 135 5.46 11.28 -16.93
N ASN A 136 5.08 12.27 -16.14
CA ASN A 136 5.54 13.65 -16.26
C ASN A 136 5.97 14.18 -14.88
N GLU A 137 6.15 15.48 -14.75
CA GLU A 137 6.61 16.16 -13.54
C GLU A 137 5.57 17.13 -12.97
N ILE A 138 4.30 16.98 -13.33
CA ILE A 138 3.20 17.88 -12.98
C ILE A 138 3.00 17.88 -11.45
N SER A 139 3.01 19.07 -10.85
CA SER A 139 2.75 19.30 -9.42
C SER A 139 1.37 19.92 -9.19
N ASP A 140 0.98 20.07 -7.92
CA ASP A 140 -0.24 20.78 -7.52
C ASP A 140 -0.29 22.25 -7.98
N GLU A 141 0.87 22.89 -8.20
CA GLU A 141 0.94 24.28 -8.71
C GLU A 141 0.47 24.44 -10.16
N ALA A 142 0.57 23.37 -10.97
CA ALA A 142 0.14 23.36 -12.37
C ALA A 142 -1.36 23.06 -12.53
N LEU A 143 -1.99 22.44 -11.51
CA LEU A 143 -3.40 22.02 -11.52
C LEU A 143 -4.31 23.10 -10.92
N LYS A 144 -4.42 24.23 -11.62
CA LYS A 144 -5.28 25.37 -11.24
C LYS A 144 -6.72 25.16 -11.72
N PRO A 145 -7.75 25.69 -11.02
CA PRO A 145 -9.16 25.52 -11.42
C PRO A 145 -9.50 25.93 -12.86
N ASP A 146 -8.91 27.03 -13.34
CA ASP A 146 -9.14 27.53 -14.70
C ASP A 146 -8.54 26.64 -15.82
N LEU A 147 -7.74 25.63 -15.48
CA LEU A 147 -7.11 24.72 -16.43
C LEU A 147 -8.15 24.01 -17.33
N PHE A 148 -9.19 23.44 -16.70
CA PHE A 148 -10.24 22.68 -17.37
C PHE A 148 -11.42 23.54 -17.85
N ARG A 149 -11.27 24.87 -17.84
CA ARG A 149 -12.31 25.81 -18.27
C ARG A 149 -12.57 25.70 -19.78
N GLY A 150 -13.82 25.41 -20.13
CA GLY A 150 -14.31 25.41 -21.51
C GLY A 150 -14.60 26.81 -22.07
N PRO A 151 -15.15 26.89 -23.30
CA PRO A 151 -15.52 28.16 -23.92
C PRO A 151 -16.56 28.92 -23.08
N PHE A 152 -16.40 30.25 -23.04
CA PHE A 152 -17.28 31.12 -22.25
C PHE A 152 -18.24 31.90 -23.14
N LYS A 153 -19.54 31.78 -22.89
CA LYS A 153 -20.56 32.70 -23.39
C LYS A 153 -21.12 33.49 -22.22
N ALA A 154 -21.26 34.81 -22.38
CA ALA A 154 -21.64 35.73 -21.31
C ALA A 154 -22.98 35.39 -20.60
N THR A 155 -23.83 34.58 -21.24
CA THR A 155 -25.14 34.15 -20.73
C THR A 155 -25.21 32.67 -20.34
N LYS A 156 -24.19 31.85 -20.63
CA LYS A 156 -24.21 30.41 -20.36
C LYS A 156 -22.79 29.83 -20.27
N TYR A 157 -22.53 29.14 -19.17
CA TYR A 157 -21.34 28.32 -19.00
C TYR A 157 -21.44 27.03 -19.82
N GLU A 158 -20.39 26.70 -20.59
CA GLU A 158 -20.31 25.49 -21.41
C GLU A 158 -19.14 24.60 -20.93
N PRO A 159 -19.42 23.44 -20.29
CA PRO A 159 -18.39 22.51 -19.83
C PRO A 159 -17.71 21.78 -20.98
N ILE A 160 -16.50 21.28 -20.72
CA ILE A 160 -15.79 20.40 -21.65
C ILE A 160 -16.28 18.94 -21.54
N ALA A 161 -16.17 18.19 -22.63
CA ALA A 161 -16.66 16.82 -22.76
C ALA A 161 -15.72 15.75 -22.15
N LEU A 162 -14.81 16.14 -21.24
CA LEU A 162 -13.74 15.26 -20.75
C LEU A 162 -14.32 14.07 -19.97
N LYS A 163 -13.96 12.85 -20.38
CA LYS A 163 -14.44 11.56 -19.83
C LYS A 163 -13.33 10.73 -19.20
N ASP A 164 -12.11 10.83 -19.72
CA ASP A 164 -10.94 10.04 -19.32
C ASP A 164 -9.75 10.95 -19.04
N LEU A 165 -9.27 10.97 -17.79
CA LEU A 165 -8.15 11.79 -17.35
C LEU A 165 -7.10 10.93 -16.64
N ASP A 166 -5.91 10.85 -17.25
CA ASP A 166 -4.76 10.15 -16.69
C ASP A 166 -3.65 11.15 -16.32
N LEU A 167 -3.47 11.30 -15.01
CA LEU A 167 -2.43 12.09 -14.36
C LEU A 167 -1.46 11.18 -13.57
N SER A 168 -1.42 9.88 -13.84
CA SER A 168 -0.56 8.93 -13.11
C SER A 168 0.94 9.20 -13.33
N HIS A 169 1.80 8.74 -12.42
CA HIS A 169 3.26 8.96 -12.48
C HIS A 169 3.62 10.45 -12.65
N ASN A 170 3.18 11.27 -11.69
CA ASN A 170 3.45 12.70 -11.61
C ASN A 170 3.92 13.07 -10.18
N ARG A 171 3.89 14.36 -9.81
CA ARG A 171 4.34 14.88 -8.50
C ARG A 171 3.21 15.54 -7.71
N ILE A 172 1.97 15.17 -7.99
CA ILE A 172 0.77 15.79 -7.41
C ILE A 172 0.64 15.39 -5.94
N ALA A 173 0.65 16.37 -5.03
CA ALA A 173 0.45 16.14 -3.59
C ALA A 173 -0.97 16.52 -3.11
N ARG A 174 -1.65 17.43 -3.82
CA ARG A 174 -2.99 17.95 -3.50
C ARG A 174 -3.73 18.32 -4.77
N LEU A 175 -5.05 18.46 -4.71
CA LEU A 175 -5.87 19.02 -5.78
C LEU A 175 -6.69 20.20 -5.25
N ASP A 176 -6.83 21.26 -6.05
CA ASP A 176 -7.76 22.34 -5.71
C ASP A 176 -9.21 21.81 -5.70
N ARG A 177 -10.00 22.26 -4.73
CA ARG A 177 -11.41 21.90 -4.54
C ARG A 177 -12.29 22.12 -5.78
N LYS A 178 -11.92 23.06 -6.66
CA LYS A 178 -12.65 23.43 -7.88
C LYS A 178 -12.06 22.85 -9.17
N LEU A 179 -10.98 22.06 -9.11
CA LEU A 179 -10.27 21.57 -10.30
C LEU A 179 -11.19 20.89 -11.33
N PHE A 180 -12.18 20.11 -10.87
CA PHE A 180 -13.12 19.38 -11.71
C PHE A 180 -14.51 20.02 -11.82
N GLU A 181 -14.69 21.28 -11.37
CA GLU A 181 -15.96 22.04 -11.50
C GLU A 181 -16.41 22.18 -12.96
N HIS A 182 -15.48 22.01 -13.90
CA HIS A 182 -15.67 22.22 -15.33
C HIS A 182 -15.73 20.93 -16.16
N THR A 183 -15.61 19.75 -15.52
CA THR A 183 -15.56 18.42 -16.15
C THR A 183 -16.69 17.49 -15.67
N PRO A 184 -17.98 17.85 -15.86
CA PRO A 184 -19.12 17.08 -15.33
C PRO A 184 -19.30 15.70 -15.98
N GLN A 185 -18.64 15.44 -17.12
CA GLN A 185 -18.69 14.15 -17.83
C GLN A 185 -17.54 13.20 -17.44
N LEU A 186 -16.69 13.55 -16.48
CA LEU A 186 -15.51 12.77 -16.13
C LEU A 186 -15.89 11.42 -15.50
N THR A 187 -15.58 10.33 -16.21
CA THR A 187 -15.93 8.95 -15.80
C THR A 187 -14.74 8.14 -15.29
N LYS A 188 -13.52 8.52 -15.65
CA LYS A 188 -12.29 7.85 -15.23
C LYS A 188 -11.25 8.88 -14.81
N LEU A 189 -10.67 8.66 -13.63
CA LEU A 189 -9.61 9.50 -13.09
C LEU A 189 -8.48 8.59 -12.59
N ALA A 190 -7.31 8.69 -13.20
CA ALA A 190 -6.11 7.98 -12.75
C ALA A 190 -5.12 8.96 -12.13
N LEU A 191 -4.80 8.72 -10.86
CA LEU A 191 -3.87 9.49 -10.03
C LEU A 191 -2.79 8.57 -9.43
N ALA A 192 -2.64 7.35 -9.93
CA ALA A 192 -1.64 6.38 -9.49
C ALA A 192 -0.21 6.94 -9.49
N TYR A 193 0.68 6.46 -8.62
CA TYR A 193 2.09 6.90 -8.59
C TYR A 193 2.25 8.44 -8.50
N ASN A 194 1.54 9.05 -7.55
CA ASN A 194 1.68 10.47 -7.20
C ASN A 194 2.13 10.59 -5.73
N ARG A 195 1.88 11.74 -5.08
CA ARG A 195 2.27 12.02 -3.70
C ARG A 195 1.04 12.27 -2.80
N LEU A 196 -0.10 11.67 -3.15
CA LEU A 196 -1.38 11.86 -2.47
C LEU A 196 -1.49 11.03 -1.17
N ASN A 197 -0.44 11.00 -0.34
CA ASN A 197 -0.38 10.16 0.85
C ASN A 197 -1.47 10.48 1.90
N VAL A 198 -1.96 11.73 1.92
CA VAL A 198 -3.11 12.18 2.70
C VAL A 198 -4.02 13.02 1.81
N LEU A 199 -5.28 12.60 1.65
CA LEU A 199 -6.29 13.43 0.99
C LEU A 199 -6.80 14.50 1.96
N ASP A 200 -6.38 15.75 1.75
CA ASP A 200 -6.91 16.89 2.50
C ASP A 200 -8.36 17.22 2.12
N ALA A 201 -8.99 18.14 2.84
CA ALA A 201 -10.39 18.50 2.61
C ALA A 201 -10.66 19.12 1.23
N ALA A 202 -9.66 19.78 0.62
CA ALA A 202 -9.77 20.35 -0.72
C ALA A 202 -9.72 19.25 -1.79
N THR A 203 -8.72 18.37 -1.70
CA THR A 203 -8.51 17.23 -2.60
C THR A 203 -9.67 16.26 -2.54
N THR A 204 -10.15 15.95 -1.33
CA THR A 204 -11.34 15.10 -1.10
C THR A 204 -12.58 15.70 -1.76
N ALA A 205 -12.84 16.98 -1.55
CA ALA A 205 -13.99 17.67 -2.16
C ALA A 205 -13.86 17.78 -3.69
N SER A 206 -12.63 17.90 -4.22
CA SER A 206 -12.36 17.93 -5.65
C SER A 206 -12.76 16.62 -6.32
N ILE A 207 -12.30 15.47 -5.81
CA ILE A 207 -12.63 14.15 -6.35
C ILE A 207 -14.12 13.83 -6.12
N ALA A 208 -14.65 14.12 -4.92
CA ALA A 208 -16.05 13.88 -4.58
C ALA A 208 -17.06 14.74 -5.39
N ALA A 209 -16.63 15.86 -5.99
CA ALA A 209 -17.48 16.63 -6.89
C ALA A 209 -17.83 15.87 -8.19
N VAL A 210 -17.01 14.88 -8.58
CA VAL A 210 -17.17 14.11 -9.83
C VAL A 210 -18.17 12.97 -9.63
N THR A 211 -19.45 13.30 -9.49
CA THR A 211 -20.53 12.32 -9.23
C THR A 211 -20.75 11.30 -10.37
N THR A 212 -20.22 11.59 -11.56
CA THR A 212 -20.24 10.72 -12.75
C THR A 212 -19.09 9.71 -12.80
N LEU A 213 -18.16 9.75 -11.84
CA LEU A 213 -16.96 8.90 -11.82
C LEU A 213 -17.32 7.41 -11.67
N GLN A 214 -16.74 6.59 -12.55
CA GLN A 214 -16.93 5.14 -12.62
C GLN A 214 -15.65 4.36 -12.32
N ARG A 215 -14.48 4.92 -12.63
CA ARG A 215 -13.16 4.36 -12.29
C ARG A 215 -12.32 5.42 -11.58
N LEU A 216 -11.80 5.06 -10.41
CA LEU A 216 -10.84 5.86 -9.65
C LEU A 216 -9.61 4.99 -9.34
N ASP A 217 -8.44 5.51 -9.67
CA ASP A 217 -7.15 4.85 -9.42
C ASP A 217 -6.27 5.75 -8.55
N LEU A 218 -6.06 5.32 -7.32
CA LEU A 218 -5.23 5.95 -6.28
C LEU A 218 -4.07 5.04 -5.86
N SER A 219 -3.73 4.04 -6.69
CA SER A 219 -2.67 3.08 -6.38
C SER A 219 -1.30 3.77 -6.23
N HIS A 220 -0.39 3.16 -5.45
CA HIS A 220 0.99 3.64 -5.28
C HIS A 220 1.12 5.13 -4.88
N ASN A 221 0.37 5.57 -3.86
CA ASN A 221 0.42 6.94 -3.32
C ASN A 221 0.87 6.99 -1.85
N GLU A 222 1.37 5.89 -1.28
CA GLU A 222 1.78 5.76 0.13
C GLU A 222 0.64 6.07 1.14
N MET A 223 -0.61 5.89 0.73
CA MET A 223 -1.79 6.19 1.56
C MET A 223 -1.97 5.21 2.71
N THR A 224 -2.29 5.72 3.91
CA THR A 224 -2.68 4.89 5.07
C THR A 224 -4.19 4.86 5.34
N THR A 225 -4.93 5.88 4.89
CA THR A 225 -6.36 6.10 5.16
C THR A 225 -7.03 6.87 4.03
N LEU A 226 -8.32 6.63 3.80
CA LEU A 226 -9.17 7.48 2.95
C LEU A 226 -10.31 8.08 3.78
N PRO A 227 -10.65 9.38 3.59
CA PRO A 227 -11.78 10.02 4.26
C PRO A 227 -13.11 9.40 3.82
N THR A 228 -14.07 9.33 4.73
CA THR A 228 -15.38 8.69 4.46
C THR A 228 -16.21 9.52 3.47
N GLU A 229 -16.04 10.83 3.53
CA GLU A 229 -16.69 11.85 2.71
C GLU A 229 -16.38 11.68 1.21
N LEU A 230 -15.20 11.13 0.86
CA LEU A 230 -14.79 10.84 -0.51
C LEU A 230 -15.83 10.01 -1.24
N PHE A 231 -16.41 9.02 -0.56
CA PHE A 231 -17.31 8.03 -1.15
C PHE A 231 -18.80 8.42 -1.04
N GLY A 232 -19.13 9.51 -0.33
CA GLY A 232 -20.51 9.93 -0.07
C GLY A 232 -21.31 10.33 -1.32
N THR A 233 -20.62 10.77 -2.38
CA THR A 233 -21.20 11.27 -3.63
C THR A 233 -20.86 10.41 -4.86
N LEU A 234 -19.90 9.49 -4.76
CA LEU A 234 -19.39 8.67 -5.86
C LEU A 234 -20.26 7.43 -6.13
N SER A 235 -21.59 7.61 -6.17
CA SER A 235 -22.58 6.53 -6.30
C SER A 235 -22.54 5.77 -7.63
N ASN A 236 -21.81 6.28 -8.62
CA ASN A 236 -21.56 5.62 -9.90
C ASN A 236 -20.23 4.84 -9.95
N LEU A 237 -19.44 4.85 -8.87
CA LEU A 237 -18.11 4.24 -8.86
C LEU A 237 -18.20 2.71 -8.90
N ARG A 238 -17.61 2.13 -9.95
CA ARG A 238 -17.61 0.68 -10.24
C ARG A 238 -16.24 0.03 -10.05
N PHE A 239 -15.17 0.80 -10.22
CA PHE A 239 -13.79 0.33 -10.12
C PHE A 239 -13.03 1.26 -9.19
N LEU A 240 -12.48 0.71 -8.10
CA LEU A 240 -11.57 1.41 -7.20
C LEU A 240 -10.27 0.64 -7.12
N ASP A 241 -9.17 1.29 -7.48
CA ASP A 241 -7.82 0.78 -7.25
C ASP A 241 -7.11 1.60 -6.18
N VAL A 242 -6.68 0.91 -5.13
CA VAL A 242 -5.91 1.46 -4.00
C VAL A 242 -4.72 0.54 -3.66
N SER A 243 -4.28 -0.27 -4.62
CA SER A 243 -3.13 -1.17 -4.46
C SER A 243 -1.80 -0.42 -4.28
N GLY A 244 -0.76 -1.09 -3.77
CA GLY A 244 0.58 -0.49 -3.61
C GLY A 244 0.65 0.64 -2.58
N ASN A 245 -0.22 0.62 -1.58
CA ASN A 245 -0.35 1.64 -0.55
C ASN A 245 0.01 1.06 0.84
N LEU A 246 -0.30 1.78 1.91
CA LEU A 246 0.04 1.43 3.29
C LEU A 246 -1.23 1.19 4.14
N PHE A 247 -2.33 0.74 3.52
CA PHE A 247 -3.57 0.46 4.23
C PHE A 247 -3.41 -0.76 5.14
N ALA A 248 -3.58 -0.56 6.45
CA ALA A 248 -3.68 -1.64 7.44
C ALA A 248 -5.14 -2.08 7.70
N GLN A 249 -6.12 -1.27 7.28
CA GLN A 249 -7.56 -1.50 7.42
C GLN A 249 -8.29 -0.98 6.18
N VAL A 250 -9.39 -1.65 5.81
CA VAL A 250 -10.20 -1.25 4.65
C VAL A 250 -10.91 0.06 5.01
N PRO A 251 -10.81 1.12 4.19
CA PRO A 251 -11.46 2.39 4.49
C PRO A 251 -12.98 2.24 4.71
N SER A 252 -13.46 2.62 5.89
CA SER A 252 -14.85 2.38 6.33
C SER A 252 -15.91 3.02 5.42
N GLY A 253 -15.57 4.10 4.70
CA GLY A 253 -16.44 4.73 3.71
C GLY A 253 -16.72 3.89 2.46
N ILE A 254 -15.94 2.84 2.18
CA ILE A 254 -16.18 1.93 1.04
C ILE A 254 -17.56 1.25 1.11
N GLN A 255 -18.14 1.08 2.31
CA GLN A 255 -19.50 0.56 2.48
C GLN A 255 -20.58 1.41 1.77
N LEU A 256 -20.32 2.71 1.53
CA LEU A 256 -21.24 3.61 0.82
C LEU A 256 -21.35 3.26 -0.67
N LEU A 257 -20.34 2.59 -1.22
CA LEU A 257 -20.28 2.11 -2.60
C LEU A 257 -20.89 0.71 -2.79
N GLY A 258 -21.50 0.13 -1.75
CA GLY A 258 -21.88 -1.29 -1.72
C GLY A 258 -22.80 -1.77 -2.84
N LYS A 259 -23.58 -0.86 -3.45
CA LYS A 259 -24.48 -1.13 -4.58
C LYS A 259 -23.88 -0.83 -5.96
N SER A 260 -22.73 -0.15 -6.03
CA SER A 260 -22.12 0.32 -7.28
C SER A 260 -20.78 -0.33 -7.58
N LEU A 261 -19.98 -0.63 -6.55
CA LEU A 261 -18.61 -1.12 -6.69
C LEU A 261 -18.60 -2.56 -7.20
N ILE A 262 -18.03 -2.75 -8.38
CA ILE A 262 -17.91 -4.04 -9.07
C ILE A 262 -16.53 -4.66 -8.86
N GLN A 263 -15.49 -3.84 -8.79
CA GLN A 263 -14.11 -4.26 -8.65
C GLN A 263 -13.36 -3.39 -7.65
N LEU A 264 -12.67 -4.06 -6.72
CA LEU A 264 -11.85 -3.46 -5.68
C LEU A 264 -10.47 -4.12 -5.70
N ASN A 265 -9.42 -3.32 -5.85
CA ASN A 265 -8.04 -3.77 -5.76
C ASN A 265 -7.38 -3.21 -4.49
N LEU A 266 -6.97 -4.11 -3.61
CA LEU A 266 -6.31 -3.90 -2.31
C LEU A 266 -4.96 -4.65 -2.24
N ALA A 267 -4.39 -5.04 -3.39
CA ALA A 267 -3.11 -5.73 -3.45
C ALA A 267 -1.95 -4.86 -2.94
N ASP A 268 -0.82 -5.48 -2.56
CA ASP A 268 0.43 -4.82 -2.12
C ASP A 268 0.16 -3.71 -1.08
N ASN A 269 -0.40 -4.11 0.06
CA ASN A 269 -0.76 -3.23 1.17
C ASN A 269 -0.29 -3.82 2.52
N ALA A 270 -0.62 -3.12 3.63
CA ALA A 270 -0.17 -3.44 4.99
C ALA A 270 -1.20 -4.25 5.81
N PHE A 271 -2.13 -4.96 5.15
CA PHE A 271 -3.14 -5.78 5.83
C PHE A 271 -2.51 -6.91 6.65
N VAL A 272 -3.08 -7.19 7.83
CA VAL A 272 -2.64 -8.28 8.73
C VAL A 272 -3.73 -9.33 8.93
N VAL A 273 -4.98 -8.90 9.07
CA VAL A 273 -6.15 -9.76 9.23
C VAL A 273 -7.32 -9.13 8.48
N PHE A 274 -8.11 -9.93 7.77
CA PHE A 274 -9.46 -9.57 7.34
C PHE A 274 -10.50 -10.26 8.21
N ASN A 275 -11.52 -9.52 8.67
CA ASN A 275 -12.64 -10.00 9.47
C ASN A 275 -13.97 -9.43 8.94
N ALA A 276 -15.09 -9.80 9.60
CA ALA A 276 -16.45 -9.41 9.19
C ALA A 276 -16.73 -7.90 9.08
N GLN A 277 -15.87 -7.02 9.62
CA GLN A 277 -16.02 -5.56 9.52
C GLN A 277 -15.24 -4.93 8.34
N ASN A 278 -14.45 -5.71 7.59
CA ASN A 278 -13.64 -5.17 6.50
C ASN A 278 -14.41 -4.97 5.19
N PHE A 279 -15.38 -5.84 4.88
CA PHE A 279 -16.17 -5.76 3.63
C PHE A 279 -17.70 -5.70 3.84
N PRO A 280 -18.23 -4.91 4.81
CA PRO A 280 -19.66 -4.88 5.08
C PRO A 280 -20.42 -4.27 3.89
N LYS A 281 -21.49 -4.97 3.47
CA LYS A 281 -22.49 -4.49 2.50
C LYS A 281 -21.98 -4.28 1.06
N LEU A 282 -20.87 -4.90 0.66
CA LEU A 282 -20.39 -4.88 -0.72
C LEU A 282 -21.16 -5.87 -1.63
N GLU A 283 -22.48 -5.68 -1.69
CA GLU A 283 -23.47 -6.53 -2.38
C GLU A 283 -23.23 -6.65 -3.90
N ALA A 284 -22.67 -5.62 -4.53
CA ALA A 284 -22.41 -5.58 -5.97
C ALA A 284 -21.00 -6.05 -6.38
N LEU A 285 -20.12 -6.37 -5.41
CA LEU A 285 -18.71 -6.64 -5.68
C LEU A 285 -18.53 -8.01 -6.35
N ARG A 286 -17.89 -7.99 -7.54
CA ARG A 286 -17.64 -9.17 -8.37
C ARG A 286 -16.18 -9.56 -8.42
N ARG A 287 -15.25 -8.62 -8.29
CA ARG A 287 -13.81 -8.86 -8.35
C ARG A 287 -13.11 -8.21 -7.16
N LEU A 288 -12.46 -9.04 -6.35
CA LEU A 288 -11.65 -8.60 -5.22
C LEU A 288 -10.22 -9.09 -5.45
N ASN A 289 -9.26 -8.17 -5.41
CA ASN A 289 -7.84 -8.52 -5.32
C ASN A 289 -7.29 -8.07 -3.96
N ILE A 290 -6.71 -9.02 -3.22
CA ILE A 290 -6.02 -8.87 -1.94
C ILE A 290 -4.66 -9.60 -1.96
N SER A 291 -4.05 -9.76 -3.14
CA SER A 291 -2.73 -10.36 -3.32
C SER A 291 -1.59 -9.51 -2.74
N ASP A 292 -0.38 -10.07 -2.65
CA ASP A 292 0.86 -9.34 -2.32
C ASP A 292 0.88 -8.62 -0.95
N ASN A 293 -0.09 -8.87 -0.08
CA ASN A 293 -0.16 -8.35 1.28
C ASN A 293 0.81 -9.13 2.18
N ARG A 294 2.09 -8.73 2.16
CA ARG A 294 3.24 -9.40 2.84
C ARG A 294 3.12 -9.54 4.37
N SER A 295 2.12 -8.90 4.97
CA SER A 295 1.81 -8.96 6.40
C SER A 295 0.53 -9.73 6.73
N LEU A 296 -0.24 -10.15 5.72
CA LEU A 296 -1.53 -10.81 5.88
C LEU A 296 -1.35 -12.23 6.41
N ARG A 297 -2.04 -12.55 7.50
CA ARG A 297 -1.93 -13.83 8.21
C ARG A 297 -3.19 -14.66 8.24
N VAL A 298 -4.35 -14.00 8.33
CA VAL A 298 -5.64 -14.68 8.55
C VAL A 298 -6.75 -13.96 7.78
N LEU A 299 -7.59 -14.75 7.10
CA LEU A 299 -8.93 -14.35 6.68
C LEU A 299 -9.94 -15.06 7.59
N ASP A 300 -10.44 -14.33 8.58
CA ASP A 300 -11.35 -14.84 9.61
C ASP A 300 -12.79 -14.99 9.10
N ARG A 301 -13.59 -15.75 9.84
CA ARG A 301 -15.02 -15.94 9.57
C ARG A 301 -15.76 -14.61 9.47
N GLY A 302 -16.58 -14.50 8.43
CA GLY A 302 -17.30 -13.32 8.02
C GLY A 302 -16.54 -12.40 7.07
N SER A 303 -15.24 -12.60 6.84
CA SER A 303 -14.42 -11.69 6.03
C SER A 303 -14.80 -11.70 4.53
N LEU A 304 -15.21 -12.84 3.98
CA LEU A 304 -15.47 -13.01 2.54
C LEU A 304 -16.96 -13.14 2.19
N ARG A 305 -17.85 -12.49 2.97
CA ARG A 305 -19.31 -12.48 2.72
C ARG A 305 -19.70 -11.58 1.55
N LEU A 306 -19.42 -12.06 0.35
CA LEU A 306 -19.52 -11.33 -0.91
C LEU A 306 -20.41 -12.10 -1.91
N PRO A 307 -21.74 -12.01 -1.81
CA PRO A 307 -22.65 -12.92 -2.52
C PRO A 307 -22.61 -12.81 -4.05
N ALA A 308 -22.13 -11.68 -4.59
CA ALA A 308 -21.97 -11.45 -6.02
C ALA A 308 -20.57 -11.77 -6.56
N LEU A 309 -19.65 -12.28 -5.74
CA LEU A 309 -18.25 -12.47 -6.10
C LEU A 309 -18.10 -13.49 -7.25
N GLU A 310 -17.35 -13.08 -8.28
CA GLU A 310 -17.03 -13.84 -9.49
C GLU A 310 -15.55 -14.22 -9.54
N GLN A 311 -14.66 -13.39 -8.97
CA GLN A 311 -13.21 -13.61 -8.94
C GLN A 311 -12.62 -13.12 -7.62
N LEU A 312 -11.82 -13.96 -6.96
CA LEU A 312 -10.99 -13.60 -5.81
C LEU A 312 -9.54 -13.95 -6.09
N ASP A 313 -8.68 -12.94 -6.06
CA ASP A 313 -7.23 -13.11 -6.01
C ASP A 313 -6.75 -12.82 -4.58
N CYS A 314 -6.19 -13.85 -3.94
CA CYS A 314 -5.56 -13.81 -2.63
C CYS A 314 -4.18 -14.48 -2.71
N SER A 315 -3.53 -14.41 -3.87
CA SER A 315 -2.22 -15.00 -4.10
C SER A 315 -1.08 -14.20 -3.45
N HIS A 316 0.12 -14.77 -3.38
CA HIS A 316 1.36 -14.05 -3.01
C HIS A 316 1.32 -13.37 -1.62
N ASN A 317 0.59 -13.94 -0.66
CA ASN A 317 0.57 -13.53 0.75
C ASN A 317 1.44 -14.52 1.58
N PRO A 318 2.78 -14.35 1.64
CA PRO A 318 3.71 -15.35 2.18
C PRO A 318 3.62 -15.61 3.70
N LYS A 319 2.69 -14.96 4.40
CA LYS A 319 2.38 -15.21 5.82
C LYS A 319 0.94 -15.67 6.06
N LEU A 320 0.14 -15.85 5.01
CA LEU A 320 -1.26 -16.24 5.11
C LEU A 320 -1.36 -17.72 5.51
N GLU A 321 -1.57 -17.96 6.81
CA GLU A 321 -1.58 -19.28 7.44
C GLU A 321 -2.98 -19.92 7.45
N ARG A 322 -4.06 -19.10 7.49
CA ARG A 322 -5.45 -19.55 7.61
C ARG A 322 -6.45 -18.73 6.80
N ILE A 323 -7.41 -19.42 6.19
CA ILE A 323 -8.58 -18.86 5.50
C ILE A 323 -9.84 -19.65 5.87
N GLU A 324 -10.90 -18.97 6.29
CA GLU A 324 -12.22 -19.58 6.52
C GLU A 324 -13.03 -19.55 5.21
N LEU A 325 -13.14 -20.69 4.53
CA LEU A 325 -13.82 -20.78 3.22
C LEU A 325 -15.35 -20.80 3.31
N ASP A 326 -15.92 -21.00 4.51
CA ASP A 326 -17.38 -21.08 4.74
C ASP A 326 -18.15 -19.88 4.14
N ASP A 327 -17.60 -18.66 4.16
CA ASP A 327 -18.28 -17.48 3.59
C ASP A 327 -18.29 -17.48 2.05
N LEU A 328 -17.27 -18.08 1.40
CA LEU A 328 -17.21 -18.21 -0.07
C LEU A 328 -18.21 -19.23 -0.62
N VAL A 329 -18.81 -20.04 0.23
CA VAL A 329 -19.90 -20.96 -0.14
C VAL A 329 -21.16 -20.17 -0.55
N GLU A 330 -21.37 -18.96 -0.02
CA GLU A 330 -22.46 -18.06 -0.43
C GLU A 330 -22.22 -17.43 -1.82
N SER A 331 -20.96 -17.39 -2.28
CA SER A 331 -20.52 -16.79 -3.54
C SER A 331 -20.82 -17.68 -4.76
N ARG A 332 -22.10 -17.95 -5.04
CA ARG A 332 -22.55 -18.90 -6.08
C ARG A 332 -22.10 -18.58 -7.51
N ASN A 333 -21.56 -17.38 -7.75
CA ASN A 333 -21.05 -16.94 -9.04
C ASN A 333 -19.53 -17.06 -9.18
N LEU A 334 -18.82 -17.61 -8.19
CA LEU A 334 -17.36 -17.70 -8.21
C LEU A 334 -16.87 -18.52 -9.42
N THR A 335 -16.04 -17.89 -10.24
CA THR A 335 -15.44 -18.46 -11.46
C THR A 335 -13.93 -18.60 -11.38
N GLN A 336 -13.27 -17.79 -10.54
CA GLN A 336 -11.83 -17.81 -10.34
C GLN A 336 -11.52 -17.62 -8.85
N LEU A 337 -10.68 -18.49 -8.30
CA LEU A 337 -10.17 -18.40 -6.95
C LEU A 337 -8.67 -18.66 -6.98
N ASP A 338 -7.87 -17.66 -6.62
CA ASP A 338 -6.42 -17.80 -6.49
C ASP A 338 -6.01 -17.70 -5.02
N LEU A 339 -5.46 -18.79 -4.50
CA LEU A 339 -4.87 -18.95 -3.17
C LEU A 339 -3.39 -19.36 -3.27
N SER A 340 -2.75 -19.18 -4.43
CA SER A 340 -1.37 -19.61 -4.67
C SER A 340 -0.31 -18.76 -3.95
N GLN A 341 0.88 -19.32 -3.75
CA GLN A 341 2.04 -18.63 -3.16
C GLN A 341 1.76 -18.03 -1.77
N ASN A 342 1.07 -18.80 -0.92
CA ASN A 342 0.70 -18.44 0.45
C ASN A 342 1.37 -19.40 1.46
N ALA A 343 1.07 -19.25 2.76
CA ALA A 343 1.53 -20.14 3.82
C ALA A 343 0.43 -21.12 4.31
N LEU A 344 -0.55 -21.43 3.44
CA LEU A 344 -1.71 -22.25 3.82
C LEU A 344 -1.27 -23.72 3.99
N THR A 345 -1.58 -24.28 5.16
CA THR A 345 -1.30 -25.70 5.45
C THR A 345 -2.50 -26.60 5.18
N THR A 346 -3.72 -26.12 5.34
CA THR A 346 -4.94 -26.90 5.07
C THR A 346 -6.09 -25.97 4.69
N LEU A 347 -7.13 -26.53 4.10
CA LEU A 347 -8.39 -25.85 3.81
C LEU A 347 -9.49 -26.54 4.60
N THR A 348 -10.24 -25.78 5.40
CA THR A 348 -11.35 -26.28 6.21
C THR A 348 -12.67 -25.73 5.69
N LEU A 349 -13.62 -26.63 5.44
CA LEU A 349 -15.00 -26.33 5.06
C LEU A 349 -15.94 -27.11 5.96
N ASN A 350 -16.89 -26.45 6.62
CA ASN A 350 -17.86 -27.13 7.46
C ASN A 350 -18.97 -27.76 6.59
N ALA A 351 -18.76 -29.00 6.17
CA ALA A 351 -19.67 -29.78 5.32
C ALA A 351 -21.07 -30.04 5.92
N SER A 352 -21.36 -29.58 7.15
CA SER A 352 -22.68 -29.62 7.77
C SER A 352 -23.68 -28.63 7.13
N SER A 353 -23.23 -27.66 6.34
CA SER A 353 -24.09 -26.71 5.62
C SER A 353 -24.21 -26.98 4.12
N SER A 354 -24.97 -28.03 3.77
CA SER A 354 -25.61 -28.30 2.46
C SER A 354 -24.71 -28.74 1.28
N ASN A 355 -25.36 -29.18 0.20
CA ASN A 355 -24.79 -29.66 -1.09
C ASN A 355 -24.14 -28.52 -1.92
N ALA A 356 -23.33 -27.67 -1.29
CA ALA A 356 -22.80 -26.48 -1.92
C ALA A 356 -21.49 -26.79 -2.66
N THR A 357 -21.58 -26.92 -3.97
CA THR A 357 -20.44 -27.07 -4.89
C THR A 357 -20.19 -25.76 -5.64
N TRP A 358 -18.93 -25.42 -5.87
CA TRP A 358 -18.58 -24.27 -6.72
C TRP A 358 -18.71 -24.61 -8.22
N SER A 359 -19.91 -25.03 -8.64
CA SER A 359 -20.27 -25.48 -9.99
C SER A 359 -19.98 -24.51 -11.16
N ARG A 360 -19.54 -23.27 -10.87
CA ARG A 360 -19.14 -22.26 -11.85
C ARG A 360 -17.63 -21.98 -11.87
N LEU A 361 -16.87 -22.57 -10.96
CA LEU A 361 -15.43 -22.40 -10.82
C LEU A 361 -14.71 -22.96 -12.05
N ARG A 362 -13.89 -22.14 -12.68
CA ARG A 362 -13.13 -22.48 -13.90
C ARG A 362 -11.63 -22.52 -13.66
N SER A 363 -11.17 -21.75 -12.68
CA SER A 363 -9.77 -21.68 -12.25
C SER A 363 -9.73 -21.73 -10.73
N PHE A 364 -8.93 -22.66 -10.20
CA PHE A 364 -8.63 -22.76 -8.78
C PHE A 364 -7.13 -22.97 -8.60
N ALA A 365 -6.41 -21.89 -8.28
CA ALA A 365 -4.96 -21.92 -8.11
C ALA A 365 -4.60 -22.06 -6.62
N ILE A 366 -3.84 -23.11 -6.32
CA ILE A 366 -3.45 -23.49 -4.95
C ILE A 366 -1.96 -23.90 -4.84
N ALA A 367 -1.18 -23.69 -5.91
CA ALA A 367 0.25 -24.02 -5.92
C ALA A 367 1.07 -23.11 -4.98
N GLY A 368 2.30 -23.49 -4.66
CA GLY A 368 3.18 -22.67 -3.81
C GLY A 368 2.73 -22.55 -2.34
N ASN A 369 2.07 -23.57 -1.80
CA ASN A 369 1.62 -23.63 -0.41
C ASN A 369 2.17 -24.89 0.30
N PRO A 370 2.47 -24.83 1.62
CA PRO A 370 2.96 -25.95 2.41
C PRO A 370 1.83 -26.92 2.82
N TRP A 371 1.18 -27.56 1.84
CA TRP A 371 -0.01 -28.38 2.09
C TRP A 371 0.25 -29.60 2.99
N PHE A 372 -0.45 -29.66 4.12
CA PHE A 372 -0.66 -30.85 4.93
C PHE A 372 -1.79 -31.68 4.32
N CYS A 373 -1.42 -32.71 3.57
CA CYS A 373 -2.31 -33.63 2.88
C CYS A 373 -3.01 -34.59 3.85
N ASN A 374 -4.06 -34.07 4.50
CA ASN A 374 -4.97 -34.79 5.38
C ASN A 374 -6.37 -34.95 4.77
N CYS A 375 -7.26 -35.66 5.45
CA CYS A 375 -8.63 -35.88 4.98
C CYS A 375 -9.40 -34.56 4.79
N ASP A 376 -9.26 -33.60 5.71
CA ASP A 376 -9.97 -32.31 5.66
C ASP A 376 -9.65 -31.52 4.38
N LEU A 377 -8.35 -31.38 4.05
CA LEU A 377 -7.91 -30.74 2.81
C LEU A 377 -8.53 -31.42 1.58
N PHE A 378 -8.50 -32.75 1.51
CA PHE A 378 -9.03 -33.47 0.36
C PHE A 378 -10.56 -33.45 0.27
N GLN A 379 -11.28 -33.34 1.38
CA GLN A 379 -12.72 -33.07 1.38
C GLN A 379 -13.02 -31.66 0.84
N ALA A 380 -12.25 -30.65 1.26
CA ALA A 380 -12.39 -29.29 0.75
C ALA A 380 -12.07 -29.18 -0.76
N LEU A 381 -11.08 -29.93 -1.25
CA LEU A 381 -10.74 -29.99 -2.67
C LEU A 381 -11.78 -30.73 -3.53
N ASP A 382 -12.50 -31.71 -2.96
CA ASP A 382 -13.57 -32.43 -3.69
C ASP A 382 -14.77 -31.51 -3.99
N LEU A 383 -15.11 -30.61 -3.06
CA LEU A 383 -16.19 -29.62 -3.20
C LEU A 383 -15.91 -28.56 -4.29
N ALA A 384 -14.64 -28.35 -4.63
CA ALA A 384 -14.20 -27.41 -5.67
C ALA A 384 -14.27 -27.99 -7.11
N ASP A 385 -14.65 -29.27 -7.23
CA ASP A 385 -14.65 -30.11 -8.44
C ASP A 385 -13.27 -30.23 -9.14
N ARG A 386 -12.78 -31.46 -9.21
CA ARG A 386 -11.38 -31.78 -9.55
C ARG A 386 -10.89 -31.46 -10.97
N PRO A 387 -11.70 -31.46 -12.07
CA PRO A 387 -11.15 -31.39 -13.42
C PRO A 387 -10.51 -30.03 -13.74
N HIS A 388 -10.73 -29.00 -12.93
CA HIS A 388 -10.20 -27.65 -13.15
C HIS A 388 -8.79 -27.41 -12.57
N ILE A 389 -8.32 -28.25 -11.64
CA ILE A 389 -6.98 -28.14 -11.04
C ILE A 389 -5.86 -28.44 -12.07
N GLN A 390 -6.18 -29.17 -13.15
CA GLN A 390 -5.21 -29.62 -14.16
C GLN A 390 -4.78 -28.55 -15.18
N GLN A 391 -5.41 -27.37 -15.21
CA GLN A 391 -5.10 -26.31 -16.18
C GLN A 391 -4.12 -25.23 -15.65
N SER A 392 -3.74 -25.29 -14.37
CA SER A 392 -2.68 -24.46 -13.81
C SER A 392 -1.31 -24.90 -14.32
N SER A 393 -0.47 -23.95 -14.74
CA SER A 393 0.95 -24.21 -15.08
C SER A 393 1.75 -24.71 -13.88
N ASP A 394 1.37 -24.29 -12.67
CA ASP A 394 2.01 -24.70 -11.43
C ASP A 394 1.20 -25.78 -10.73
N VAL A 395 1.85 -26.93 -10.49
CA VAL A 395 1.22 -28.11 -9.89
C VAL A 395 1.39 -28.09 -8.37
N ALA A 396 0.27 -28.01 -7.64
CA ALA A 396 0.27 -28.09 -6.19
C ALA A 396 0.71 -29.48 -5.68
N ARG A 397 1.52 -29.48 -4.61
CA ARG A 397 2.11 -30.68 -4.01
C ARG A 397 1.90 -30.71 -2.51
N CYS A 398 1.86 -31.91 -1.94
CA CYS A 398 1.91 -32.11 -0.51
C CYS A 398 3.29 -31.73 0.02
N ASP A 399 3.35 -31.00 1.11
CA ASP A 399 4.56 -30.78 1.91
C ASP A 399 4.65 -31.83 3.03
N THR A 400 3.53 -32.05 3.71
CA THR A 400 3.39 -33.01 4.81
C THR A 400 2.13 -33.86 4.65
N PRO A 401 1.98 -35.00 5.36
CA PRO A 401 3.02 -35.71 6.12
C PRO A 401 4.13 -36.28 5.21
N TYR A 402 5.30 -36.56 5.77
CA TYR A 402 6.51 -37.01 5.04
C TYR A 402 6.28 -38.14 4.02
N ILE A 403 5.38 -39.08 4.34
CA ILE A 403 4.97 -40.20 3.47
C ILE A 403 4.32 -39.77 2.14
N LEU A 404 3.84 -38.52 2.04
CA LEU A 404 3.22 -37.93 0.85
C LEU A 404 4.01 -36.72 0.33
N ALA A 405 5.11 -36.32 0.97
CA ALA A 405 5.88 -35.13 0.60
C ALA A 405 6.31 -35.16 -0.88
N GLY A 406 6.06 -34.07 -1.60
CA GLY A 406 6.29 -33.93 -3.04
C GLY A 406 5.24 -34.56 -3.96
N ALA A 407 4.30 -35.36 -3.44
CA ALA A 407 3.20 -35.93 -4.23
C ALA A 407 2.27 -34.82 -4.76
N GLN A 408 1.79 -34.96 -6.00
CA GLN A 408 0.89 -33.98 -6.62
C GLN A 408 -0.53 -34.18 -6.11
N LEU A 409 -1.21 -33.11 -5.69
CA LEU A 409 -2.58 -33.15 -5.18
C LEU A 409 -3.57 -33.74 -6.21
N SER A 410 -3.33 -33.49 -7.50
CA SER A 410 -4.13 -34.01 -8.62
C SER A 410 -4.18 -35.54 -8.70
N ASN A 411 -3.16 -36.23 -8.15
CA ASN A 411 -3.00 -37.68 -8.29
C ASN A 411 -3.52 -38.45 -7.06
N LEU A 412 -4.01 -37.74 -6.05
CA LEU A 412 -4.48 -38.29 -4.78
C LEU A 412 -5.99 -38.07 -4.63
N THR A 413 -6.73 -39.10 -4.22
CA THR A 413 -8.19 -39.01 -4.00
C THR A 413 -8.53 -38.85 -2.52
N ALA A 414 -9.67 -38.23 -2.23
CA ALA A 414 -10.15 -38.11 -0.85
C ALA A 414 -10.35 -39.49 -0.20
N ASP A 415 -10.93 -40.45 -0.94
CA ASP A 415 -11.08 -41.84 -0.50
C ASP A 415 -9.74 -42.52 -0.13
N TYR A 416 -8.69 -42.32 -0.94
CA TYR A 416 -7.36 -42.87 -0.63
C TYR A 416 -6.76 -42.25 0.64
N ILE A 417 -6.83 -40.91 0.78
CA ILE A 417 -6.20 -40.18 1.89
C ILE A 417 -6.96 -40.37 3.20
N CYS A 418 -8.29 -40.32 3.18
CA CYS A 418 -9.12 -40.48 4.38
C CYS A 418 -9.06 -41.90 4.95
N ASN A 419 -8.90 -42.93 4.10
CA ASN A 419 -8.71 -44.32 4.54
C ASN A 419 -7.25 -44.69 4.82
N MET A 420 -6.29 -43.76 4.67
CA MET A 420 -4.86 -44.04 4.80
C MET A 420 -4.45 -44.28 6.27
N VAL A 421 -4.14 -45.53 6.61
CA VAL A 421 -3.59 -45.86 7.94
C VAL A 421 -2.10 -45.53 8.01
N ILE A 422 -1.77 -44.37 8.58
CA ILE A 422 -0.36 -43.97 8.84
C ILE A 422 0.33 -45.04 9.70
N PRO A 423 1.40 -45.71 9.20
CA PRO A 423 2.10 -46.75 9.95
C PRO A 423 2.68 -46.21 11.25
N LYS A 424 2.68 -47.02 12.32
CA LYS A 424 3.16 -46.59 13.66
C LYS A 424 4.59 -46.03 13.69
N LYS A 425 5.43 -46.35 12.69
CA LYS A 425 6.80 -45.82 12.52
C LYS A 425 6.83 -44.34 12.04
N TYR A 426 5.75 -43.85 11.44
CA TYR A 426 5.62 -42.50 10.87
C TYR A 426 4.49 -41.67 11.48
N ARG A 427 3.68 -42.26 12.39
CA ARG A 427 3.05 -41.44 13.44
C ARG A 427 4.17 -40.71 14.16
N ALA A 428 3.92 -39.45 14.51
CA ALA A 428 4.91 -38.52 15.05
C ALA A 428 5.99 -39.27 15.85
N VAL A 429 7.24 -39.12 15.42
CA VAL A 429 8.34 -39.34 16.36
C VAL A 429 8.06 -38.33 17.46
N ASP A 430 7.51 -38.80 18.58
CA ASP A 430 7.45 -38.02 19.81
C ASP A 430 8.89 -37.58 20.03
N GLU A 431 9.19 -36.29 19.79
CA GLU A 431 10.53 -35.76 19.94
C GLU A 431 10.93 -36.05 21.38
N GLU A 432 11.79 -37.05 21.59
CA GLU A 432 12.03 -37.58 22.93
C GLU A 432 12.46 -36.42 23.81
N PRO A 433 11.66 -36.01 24.82
CA PRO A 433 11.73 -34.65 25.36
C PRO A 433 13.17 -34.31 25.73
N PRO A 434 13.63 -33.09 25.38
CA PRO A 434 15.03 -32.73 25.41
C PRO A 434 15.60 -33.05 26.78
N ARG A 435 16.81 -33.62 26.84
CA ARG A 435 17.24 -34.56 27.90
C ARG A 435 16.82 -34.19 29.33
N PHE A 436 16.84 -32.90 29.69
CA PHE A 436 16.41 -32.36 30.98
C PHE A 436 14.94 -32.63 31.38
N LEU A 437 14.01 -32.76 30.44
CA LEU A 437 12.58 -33.00 30.69
C LEU A 437 12.22 -34.48 30.91
N ARG A 438 13.17 -35.42 30.76
CA ARG A 438 12.89 -36.85 30.97
C ARG A 438 12.84 -37.15 32.48
N ARG A 439 11.82 -37.87 32.94
CA ARG A 439 11.59 -38.24 34.37
C ARG A 439 12.86 -38.67 35.12
N ARG A 440 13.75 -39.44 34.49
CA ARG A 440 15.03 -39.88 35.10
C ARG A 440 15.94 -38.73 35.54
N TYR A 441 16.01 -37.64 34.77
CA TYR A 441 16.85 -36.48 35.10
C TYR A 441 16.18 -35.57 36.12
N ILE A 442 14.85 -35.43 36.08
CA ILE A 442 14.07 -34.71 37.10
C ILE A 442 14.22 -35.38 38.48
N ILE A 443 14.17 -36.71 38.53
CA ILE A 443 14.41 -37.47 39.76
C ILE A 443 15.86 -37.29 40.24
N LEU A 444 16.84 -37.35 39.33
CA LEU A 444 18.25 -37.14 39.67
C LEU A 444 18.52 -35.73 40.22
N THR A 445 17.97 -34.68 39.62
CA THR A 445 18.14 -33.30 40.13
C THR A 445 17.45 -33.10 41.48
N ALA A 446 16.28 -33.73 41.71
CA ALA A 446 15.61 -33.71 43.02
C ALA A 446 16.44 -34.41 44.11
N ILE A 447 17.08 -35.55 43.80
CA ILE A 447 17.98 -36.26 44.71
C ILE A 447 19.21 -35.41 45.05
N ILE A 448 19.84 -34.79 44.05
CA ILE A 448 21.01 -33.91 44.25
C ILE A 448 20.64 -32.70 45.10
N ALA A 449 19.51 -32.03 44.80
CA ALA A 449 19.03 -30.88 45.58
C ALA A 449 18.74 -31.27 47.03
N SER A 450 18.09 -32.41 47.27
CA SER A 450 17.85 -32.94 48.61
C SER A 450 19.15 -33.21 49.37
N PHE A 451 20.14 -33.85 48.72
CA PHE A 451 21.45 -34.11 49.32
C PHE A 451 22.19 -32.82 49.70
N VAL A 452 22.16 -31.79 48.84
CA VAL A 452 22.77 -30.48 49.12
C VAL A 452 22.10 -29.79 50.31
N VAL A 453 20.77 -29.85 50.42
CA VAL A 453 20.03 -29.29 51.56
C VAL A 453 20.38 -30.03 52.86
N VAL A 454 20.39 -31.36 52.86
CA VAL A 454 20.78 -32.17 54.03
C VAL A 454 22.23 -31.89 54.44
N LEU A 455 23.16 -31.83 53.49
CA LEU A 455 24.56 -31.51 53.76
C LEU A 455 24.72 -30.10 54.34
N GLY A 456 23.99 -29.11 53.82
CA GLY A 456 23.96 -27.74 54.34
C GLY A 456 23.43 -27.67 55.78
N LEU A 457 22.38 -28.43 56.11
CA LEU A 457 21.87 -28.55 57.47
C LEU A 457 22.87 -29.22 58.42
N ILE A 458 23.56 -30.28 57.99
CA ILE A 458 24.62 -30.94 58.77
C ILE A 458 25.77 -29.98 59.05
N ILE A 459 26.27 -29.26 58.04
CA ILE A 459 27.34 -28.26 58.19
C ILE A 459 26.89 -27.13 59.13
N GLY A 460 25.66 -26.62 58.96
CA GLY A 460 25.07 -25.61 59.85
C GLY A 460 25.01 -26.08 61.30
N PHE A 461 24.59 -27.34 61.54
CA PHE A 461 24.57 -27.94 62.87
C PHE A 461 25.97 -28.08 63.48
N ILE A 462 26.96 -28.53 62.70
CA ILE A 462 28.37 -28.61 63.12
C ILE A 462 28.89 -27.22 63.51
N VAL A 463 28.63 -26.17 62.71
CA VAL A 463 29.03 -24.79 63.02
C VAL A 463 28.37 -24.29 64.31
N VAL A 464 27.10 -24.61 64.55
CA VAL A 464 26.41 -24.28 65.82
C VAL A 464 27.03 -25.02 67.01
N CYS A 465 27.36 -26.30 66.87
CA CYS A 465 28.05 -27.09 67.90
C CYS A 465 29.46 -26.54 68.21
N VAL A 466 30.25 -26.21 67.19
CA VAL A 466 31.58 -25.59 67.34
C VAL A 466 31.47 -24.22 68.02
N ARG A 467 30.52 -23.38 67.60
CA ARG A 467 30.27 -22.07 68.21
C ARG A 467 29.79 -22.17 69.67
N ARG A 468 29.05 -23.22 70.02
CA ARG A 468 28.70 -23.55 71.43
C ARG A 468 29.92 -24.00 72.24
N ARG A 469 30.81 -24.83 71.68
CA ARG A 469 32.07 -25.23 72.33
C ARG A 469 32.99 -24.03 72.57
N LEU A 470 33.17 -23.16 71.58
CA LEU A 470 34.04 -21.98 71.69
C LEU A 470 33.54 -20.93 72.70
N LYS A 471 32.23 -20.89 73.00
CA LYS A 471 31.68 -20.10 74.12
C LYS A 471 31.93 -20.70 75.50
N GLY A 472 32.44 -21.93 75.60
CA GLY A 472 32.80 -22.59 76.86
C GLY A 472 34.27 -22.45 77.25
N SER A 473 35.12 -21.91 76.37
CA SER A 473 36.55 -21.68 76.62
C SER A 473 36.83 -20.20 76.78
N ASP A 474 36.82 -19.75 78.03
CA ASP A 474 37.16 -18.40 78.46
C ASP A 474 38.66 -18.13 78.20
N TYR A 475 38.97 -17.13 77.38
CA TYR A 475 40.32 -16.58 77.22
C TYR A 475 40.29 -15.13 77.69
N GLY A 476 40.67 -14.93 78.95
CA GLY A 476 40.60 -13.64 79.61
C GLY A 476 41.58 -12.61 79.03
N VAL A 477 41.07 -11.40 78.78
CA VAL A 477 41.85 -10.18 78.69
C VAL A 477 41.20 -9.15 79.62
N GLN A 478 41.96 -8.65 80.59
CA GLN A 478 41.45 -7.74 81.64
C GLN A 478 41.31 -6.28 81.17
N PRO A 479 40.54 -5.43 81.90
CA PRO A 479 40.00 -4.20 81.36
C PRO A 479 40.94 -2.98 81.52
N ILE A 480 40.93 -2.10 80.53
CA ILE A 480 41.56 -0.78 80.64
C ILE A 480 40.57 0.20 81.29
N ARG A 481 40.87 0.62 82.53
CA ARG A 481 40.19 1.74 83.18
C ARG A 481 40.70 3.06 82.59
N TYR A 482 39.78 4.00 82.33
CA TYR A 482 40.07 5.43 82.41
C TYR A 482 39.06 6.10 83.34
N THR A 483 39.58 6.77 84.37
CA THR A 483 38.81 7.57 85.32
C THR A 483 38.62 9.00 84.82
N SER A 484 37.45 9.58 85.06
CA SER A 484 37.09 10.94 84.66
C SER A 484 37.80 12.04 85.46
N VAL A 485 38.24 13.13 84.82
CA VAL A 485 38.20 14.50 85.38
C VAL A 485 37.92 15.54 84.28
N ARG A 486 37.00 16.45 84.61
CA ARG A 486 36.62 17.73 83.96
C ARG A 486 37.67 18.49 83.12
N GLY A 487 37.16 19.10 82.05
CA GLY A 487 37.69 20.29 81.36
C GLY A 487 36.79 20.59 80.15
N SER A 488 35.70 21.36 80.31
CA SER A 488 35.66 22.83 80.22
C SER A 488 35.85 23.36 78.79
N ASN A 489 34.87 24.16 78.35
CA ASN A 489 34.89 25.03 77.17
C ASN A 489 34.92 24.35 75.79
N LEU A 490 34.42 24.94 74.72
CA LEU A 490 33.34 25.90 74.43
C LEU A 490 33.54 26.18 72.93
N SER A 491 32.45 26.21 72.18
CA SER A 491 32.27 27.01 70.95
C SER A 491 33.16 26.79 69.71
N ALA A 492 32.50 27.06 68.57
CA ALA A 492 33.04 27.51 67.28
C ALA A 492 33.48 26.43 66.26
N PHE A 493 33.13 26.56 64.97
CA PHE A 493 32.06 27.33 64.30
C PHE A 493 31.82 26.72 62.90
N SER A 494 30.80 27.19 62.16
CA SER A 494 30.56 26.96 60.70
C SER A 494 30.55 25.51 60.19
N GLN A 495 29.44 24.91 59.77
CA GLN A 495 28.58 25.26 58.61
C GLN A 495 29.29 25.32 57.24
N LEU A 496 28.57 24.76 56.26
CA LEU A 496 28.58 25.02 54.80
C LEU A 496 29.49 24.17 53.88
N GLN A 497 28.79 23.43 53.00
CA GLN A 497 29.07 23.18 51.57
C GLN A 497 29.60 24.44 50.83
N PRO A 498 30.21 24.39 49.61
CA PRO A 498 29.77 23.54 48.48
C PRO A 498 30.86 23.14 47.43
N ALA A 499 30.37 22.72 46.25
CA ALA A 499 30.97 22.87 44.91
C ALA A 499 32.12 21.92 44.44
N SER A 500 31.72 20.90 43.65
CA SER A 500 32.12 20.61 42.26
C SER A 500 33.57 20.72 41.74
N VAL A 501 33.89 19.79 40.80
CA VAL A 501 34.89 19.82 39.69
C VAL A 501 36.21 19.03 39.88
N THR A 502 36.26 17.89 39.17
CA THR A 502 37.39 17.11 38.57
C THR A 502 38.80 17.09 39.18
N SER A 503 39.39 15.89 39.31
CA SER A 503 40.37 15.35 38.32
C SER A 503 40.94 13.96 38.72
N LYS A 504 41.57 13.27 37.75
CA LYS A 504 42.21 11.94 37.87
C LYS A 504 43.62 12.03 38.48
N PHE A 505 44.08 10.99 39.19
CA PHE A 505 45.47 10.47 39.29
C PHE A 505 45.45 9.23 40.24
N GLN A 506 46.26 8.16 40.15
CA GLN A 506 47.09 7.57 39.08
C GLN A 506 47.38 6.07 39.39
N ASN A 507 47.74 5.28 38.37
CA ASN A 507 48.37 3.94 38.48
C ASN A 507 49.82 4.03 39.04
N PRO A 508 50.41 2.95 39.60
CA PRO A 508 51.22 1.97 38.82
C PRO A 508 51.04 0.50 39.35
N SER A 509 51.59 -0.61 38.84
CA SER A 509 52.61 -1.01 37.82
C SER A 509 52.42 -2.54 37.56
N ASN A 510 53.01 -3.27 36.59
CA ASN A 510 54.02 -2.99 35.55
C ASN A 510 53.89 -3.97 34.33
N ALA A 511 54.82 -3.88 33.36
CA ALA A 511 55.31 -4.84 32.35
C ALA A 511 54.50 -6.13 32.01
N ALA A 512 54.09 -6.42 30.76
CA ALA A 512 54.83 -6.52 29.47
C ALA A 512 55.77 -7.77 29.42
N VAL A 513 55.90 -8.54 28.33
CA VAL A 513 56.37 -8.15 26.97
C VAL A 513 56.02 -9.23 25.89
N THR A 514 55.47 -8.77 24.75
CA THR A 514 55.51 -9.21 23.31
C THR A 514 55.61 -10.68 22.82
N GLY A 515 54.99 -10.93 21.65
CA GLY A 515 55.43 -11.87 20.59
C GLY A 515 54.33 -12.89 20.17
N ALA A 516 53.56 -12.78 19.07
CA ALA A 516 53.78 -12.50 17.64
C ALA A 516 53.95 -13.78 16.76
N ALA A 517 53.23 -13.84 15.63
CA ALA A 517 53.30 -14.85 14.53
C ALA A 517 52.93 -16.30 14.92
N ASN A 518 52.44 -17.22 14.06
CA ASN A 518 51.83 -17.29 12.71
C ASN A 518 50.97 -18.61 12.73
N ALA A 519 50.17 -19.05 11.76
CA ALA A 519 49.95 -18.70 10.34
C ALA A 519 48.47 -18.94 9.98
#